data_AF-A0A957D179-F1
#
_entry.id   AF-A0A957D179-F1
#
_cell.length_a   1.000
_cell.length_b   1.000
_cell.length_c   1.000
_cell.angle_alpha   90.00
_cell.angle_beta   90.00
_cell.angle_gamma   90.00
#
_symmetry.space_group_name_H-M   'P 1'
#
loop_
_entity.id
_entity.type
_entity.pdbx_description
1 polymer ?
#
loop_
_entity_poly.entity_id
_entity_poly.type
_entity_poly.pdbx_seq_one_letter_code
_entity_poly.pdbx_strand_id
1 'polypeptide(L)'
;MIDILALLQHLSPHLDMTTIRQMSRIIPAMLAMTGRVTMLGISRWAEKGGSYRTVQRFFHTVLPWATLFWLFFKQHLFEERATYILAG
;
A
#
# COMPACT_ATOMS: atom_id res chain seq x y z
N MET A 1 7.76 15.13 1.67
CA MET A 1 6.70 14.18 1.28
C MET A 1 7.37 12.83 1.18
N ILE A 2 6.96 11.85 1.99
CA ILE A 2 7.54 10.49 1.92
C ILE A 2 7.30 9.98 0.50
N ASP A 3 8.36 9.56 -0.18
CA ASP A 3 8.21 8.87 -1.46
C ASP A 3 7.73 7.45 -1.20
N ILE A 4 6.41 7.30 -1.06
CA ILE A 4 5.75 6.00 -0.85
C ILE A 4 6.13 5.03 -1.97
N LEU A 5 6.37 5.51 -3.19
CA LEU A 5 6.77 4.63 -4.29
C LEU A 5 8.13 4.00 -4.01
N ALA A 6 9.10 4.75 -3.47
CA ALA A 6 10.41 4.21 -3.10
C ALA A 6 10.30 3.08 -2.07
N LEU A 7 9.40 3.21 -1.09
CA LEU A 7 9.14 2.16 -0.10
C LEU A 7 8.51 0.90 -0.71
N LEU A 8 7.80 1.02 -1.83
CA LEU A 8 7.11 -0.09 -2.49
C LEU A 8 7.95 -0.81 -3.56
N GLN A 9 9.02 -0.19 -4.07
CA GLN A 9 9.77 -0.72 -5.23
C GLN A 9 10.33 -2.13 -5.00
N HIS A 10 10.74 -2.47 -3.78
CA HIS A 10 11.29 -3.79 -3.45
C HIS A 10 10.25 -4.92 -3.58
N LEU A 11 8.95 -4.60 -3.66
CA LEU A 11 7.87 -5.57 -3.86
C LEU A 11 7.67 -5.96 -5.32
N SER A 12 8.33 -5.30 -6.27
CA SER A 12 8.18 -5.56 -7.72
C SER A 12 8.45 -7.00 -8.18
N PRO A 13 9.25 -7.84 -7.51
CA PRO A 13 9.33 -9.26 -7.89
C PRO A 13 8.06 -10.06 -7.54
N HIS A 14 7.18 -9.50 -6.70
CA HIS A 14 6.00 -10.18 -6.14
C HIS A 14 4.69 -9.49 -6.56
N LEU A 15 4.77 -8.31 -7.16
CA LEU A 15 3.64 -7.49 -7.59
C LEU A 15 3.90 -6.94 -8.98
N ASP A 16 2.85 -6.88 -9.80
CA ASP A 16 2.95 -6.17 -11.07
C ASP A 16 3.13 -4.65 -10.84
N MET A 17 3.73 -3.98 -11.84
CA MET A 17 3.98 -2.54 -11.77
C MET A 17 2.69 -1.72 -11.73
N THR A 18 1.57 -2.27 -12.19
CA THR A 18 0.27 -1.60 -12.13
C THR A 18 -0.21 -1.49 -10.70
N THR A 19 -0.12 -2.58 -9.94
CA THR A 19 -0.48 -2.70 -8.53
C THR A 19 0.40 -1.81 -7.68
N ILE A 20 1.72 -1.79 -7.93
CA ILE A 20 2.64 -0.87 -7.24
C ILE A 20 2.25 0.59 -7.47
N ARG A 21 1.93 0.97 -8.71
CA ARG A 21 1.47 2.32 -9.03
C ARG A 21 0.11 2.64 -8.41
N GLN A 22 -0.80 1.68 -8.30
CA GLN A 22 -2.08 1.86 -7.61
C GLN A 22 -1.84 2.09 -6.12
N MET A 23 -1.01 1.26 -5.47
CA MET A 23 -0.63 1.41 -4.07
C MET A 23 -0.01 2.78 -3.79
N SER A 24 0.89 3.27 -4.65
CA SER A 24 1.53 4.58 -4.46
C SER A 24 0.57 5.77 -4.56
N ARG A 25 -0.65 5.58 -5.07
CA ARG A 25 -1.73 6.58 -5.08
C ARG A 25 -2.72 6.38 -3.94
N ILE A 26 -3.06 5.12 -3.66
CA ILE A 26 -4.06 4.76 -2.65
C ILE A 26 -3.53 4.99 -1.24
N ILE A 27 -2.29 4.59 -0.93
CA ILE A 27 -1.70 4.71 0.40
C ILE A 27 -1.66 6.18 0.87
N PRO A 28 -1.12 7.16 0.11
CA PRO A 28 -1.12 8.55 0.57
C PRO A 28 -2.54 9.10 0.75
N ALA A 29 -3.48 8.73 -0.12
CA ALA A 29 -4.88 9.13 0.02
C ALA A 29 -5.49 8.58 1.33
N MET A 30 -5.25 7.30 1.64
CA MET A 30 -5.71 6.70 2.90
C MET A 30 -5.11 7.36 4.13
N LEU A 31 -3.82 7.71 4.09
CA LEU A 31 -3.12 8.38 5.20
C LEU A 31 -3.59 9.82 5.42
N ALA A 32 -4.04 10.51 4.36
CA ALA A 32 -4.55 11.89 4.45
C ALA A 32 -6.00 11.96 4.92
N MET A 33 -6.77 10.89 4.77
CA MET A 33 -8.19 10.84 5.14
C MET A 33 -8.37 10.78 6.66
N THR A 34 -9.31 11.57 7.18
CA THR A 34 -9.79 11.45 8.56
C THR A 34 -11.18 10.82 8.58
N GLY A 35 -11.46 9.97 9.58
CA GLY A 35 -12.73 9.27 9.70
C GLY A 35 -12.86 8.04 8.78
N ARG A 36 -13.98 7.90 8.08
CA ARG A 36 -14.28 6.69 7.30
C ARG A 36 -13.48 6.63 6.00
N VAL A 37 -12.64 5.60 5.88
CA VAL A 37 -11.92 5.27 4.64
C VAL A 37 -12.82 4.41 3.74
N THR A 38 -13.24 4.96 2.61
CA THR A 38 -14.09 4.28 1.62
C THR A 38 -13.44 4.36 0.24
N MET A 39 -13.76 3.45 -0.69
CA MET A 39 -13.21 3.50 -2.05
C MET A 39 -13.51 4.84 -2.75
N LEU A 40 -14.72 5.38 -2.56
CA LEU A 40 -15.10 6.70 -3.07
C LEU A 40 -14.27 7.81 -2.43
N GLY A 41 -14.10 7.76 -1.11
CA GLY A 41 -13.26 8.70 -0.38
C GLY A 41 -11.81 8.67 -0.87
N ILE A 42 -11.23 7.48 -1.02
CA ILE A 42 -9.89 7.29 -1.58
C ILE A 42 -9.83 7.89 -2.98
N SER A 43 -10.81 7.66 -3.85
CA SER A 43 -10.79 8.21 -5.21
C SER A 43 -10.91 9.74 -5.28
N ARG A 44 -11.47 10.37 -4.25
CA ARG A 44 -11.57 11.83 -4.14
C ARG A 44 -10.26 12.45 -3.64
N TRP A 45 -9.54 11.73 -2.78
CA TRP A 45 -8.26 12.15 -2.20
C TRP A 45 -7.06 11.75 -3.06
N ALA A 46 -7.16 10.65 -3.78
CA ALA A 46 -6.14 10.22 -4.70
C ALA A 46 -6.15 11.17 -5.91
N GLU A 47 -5.03 11.84 -6.12
CA GLU A 47 -4.83 12.75 -7.25
C GLU A 47 -4.95 12.01 -8.61
N LYS A 48 -4.48 12.63 -9.69
CA LYS A 48 -4.45 12.05 -11.04
C LYS A 48 -3.94 10.60 -11.02
N GLY A 49 -4.78 9.69 -11.55
CA GLY A 49 -4.52 8.25 -11.59
C GLY A 49 -5.31 7.43 -10.56
N GLY A 50 -5.85 8.07 -9.53
CA GLY A 50 -6.67 7.46 -8.47
C GLY A 50 -8.17 7.38 -8.74
N SER A 51 -8.60 7.19 -9.99
CA SER A 51 -10.03 7.12 -10.32
C SER A 51 -10.76 6.06 -9.49
N TYR A 52 -12.07 6.21 -9.27
CA TYR A 52 -12.86 5.21 -8.54
C TYR A 52 -12.69 3.81 -9.14
N ARG A 53 -12.67 3.69 -10.47
CA ARG A 53 -12.44 2.42 -11.17
C ARG A 53 -11.05 1.85 -10.90
N THR A 54 -10.03 2.69 -10.75
CA THR A 54 -8.67 2.28 -10.36
C THR A 54 -8.68 1.71 -8.94
N VAL A 55 -9.28 2.44 -8.00
CA VAL A 55 -9.37 2.03 -6.59
C VAL A 55 -10.15 0.72 -6.48
N GLN A 56 -11.29 0.62 -7.17
CA GLN A 56 -12.10 -0.59 -7.21
C GLN A 56 -11.31 -1.78 -7.76
N ARG A 57 -10.57 -1.61 -8.87
CA ARG A 57 -9.72 -2.68 -9.42
C ARG A 57 -8.71 -3.16 -8.39
N PHE A 58 -8.02 -2.25 -7.70
CA PHE A 58 -7.06 -2.60 -6.67
C PHE A 58 -7.69 -3.45 -5.55
N PHE A 59 -8.81 -3.02 -4.99
CA PHE A 59 -9.48 -3.74 -3.90
C PHE A 59 -10.13 -5.06 -4.35
N HIS A 60 -10.31 -5.29 -5.65
CA HIS A 60 -10.76 -6.56 -6.22
C HIS A 60 -9.59 -7.48 -6.61
N THR A 61 -8.34 -7.00 -6.59
CA THR A 61 -7.17 -7.81 -6.89
C THR A 61 -6.83 -8.69 -5.68
N VAL A 62 -6.67 -10.00 -5.92
CA VAL A 62 -6.14 -10.93 -4.90
C VAL A 62 -4.64 -10.72 -4.79
N LEU A 63 -4.18 -10.34 -3.60
CA LEU A 63 -2.77 -10.08 -3.30
C LEU A 63 -2.27 -11.03 -2.21
N PRO A 64 -0.99 -11.47 -2.27
CA PRO A 64 -0.38 -12.34 -1.26
C PRO A 64 -0.01 -11.53 0.00
N TRP A 65 -1.00 -11.02 0.72
CA TRP A 65 -0.82 -10.05 1.81
C TRP A 65 0.19 -10.46 2.88
N ALA A 66 0.17 -11.72 3.32
CA ALA A 66 1.14 -12.22 4.30
C ALA A 66 2.60 -12.05 3.82
N THR A 67 2.87 -12.41 2.57
CA THR A 67 4.18 -12.23 1.94
C THR A 67 4.53 -10.75 1.82
N LEU A 68 3.60 -9.91 1.36
CA LEU A 68 3.85 -8.48 1.19
C LEU A 68 4.16 -7.78 2.53
N PHE A 69 3.37 -8.08 3.57
CA PHE A 69 3.61 -7.53 4.91
C PHE A 69 4.95 -8.00 5.47
N TRP A 70 5.27 -9.28 5.33
CA TRP A 70 6.55 -9.80 5.79
C TRP A 70 7.74 -9.16 5.06
N LEU A 71 7.68 -9.05 3.73
CA LEU A 71 8.76 -8.44 2.94
C LEU A 71 8.94 -6.96 3.27
N PHE A 72 7.84 -6.21 3.41
CA PHE A 72 7.90 -4.80 3.78
C PHE A 72 8.50 -4.61 5.17
N PHE A 73 8.05 -5.41 6.13
CA PHE A 73 8.60 -5.43 7.48
C PHE A 73 10.10 -5.74 7.47
N LYS A 74 10.50 -6.83 6.81
CA LYS A 74 11.90 -7.25 6.73
C LYS A 74 12.80 -6.18 6.10
N GLN A 75 12.31 -5.48 5.08
CA GLN A 75 13.09 -4.48 4.36
C GLN A 75 13.24 -3.16 5.11
N HIS A 76 12.17 -2.69 5.76
CA HIS A 76 12.11 -1.31 6.26
C HIS A 76 11.96 -1.18 7.77
N LEU A 77 11.50 -2.24 8.46
CA LEU A 77 11.14 -2.19 9.89
C LEU A 77 11.95 -3.15 10.76
N PHE A 78 12.63 -4.13 10.15
CA PHE A 78 13.44 -5.11 10.88
C PHE A 78 14.70 -4.47 11.46
N GLU A 79 14.94 -4.75 12.72
CA GLU A 79 16.05 -4.31 13.53
C GLU A 79 16.50 -5.49 14.39
N GLU A 80 17.77 -5.87 14.28
CA GLU A 80 18.32 -7.09 14.87
C GLU A 80 18.13 -7.18 16.39
N ARG A 81 18.12 -6.04 17.08
CA ARG A 81 18.04 -5.95 18.54
C ARG A 81 16.63 -5.74 19.06
N ALA A 82 15.64 -5.57 18.18
CA ALA A 82 14.27 -5.36 18.59
C ALA A 82 13.57 -6.70 18.90
N THR A 83 12.65 -6.67 19.86
CA THR A 83 11.75 -7.80 20.12
C THR A 83 10.47 -7.58 19.34
N TYR A 84 10.10 -8.55 18.51
CA TYR A 84 8.88 -8.52 17.71
C TYR A 84 7.87 -9.55 18.21
N ILE A 85 6.61 -9.14 18.29
CA ILE A 85 5.50 -10.02 18.66
C ILE A 85 4.64 -10.21 17.42
N LEU A 86 4.47 -11.47 17.01
CA LEU A 86 3.46 -11.82 16.02
C LEU A 86 2.13 -12.03 16.76
N ALA A 87 1.15 -11.17 16.50
CA ALA A 87 -0.18 -11.26 17.08
C ALA A 87 -1.23 -11.15 15.97
N GLY A 88 -2.31 -11.93 16.12
CA GLY A 88 -3.42 -12.04 15.18
C GLY A 88 -4.45 -13.03 15.70
#